data_AF-A0A378BPZ7-F1
#
_entry.id   AF-A0A378BPZ7-F1
#
_cell.length_a   1.000
_cell.length_b   1.000
_cell.length_c   1.000
_cell.angle_alpha   90.00
_cell.angle_beta   90.00
_cell.angle_gamma   90.00
#
_symmetry.space_group_name_H-M   'P 1'
#
loop_
_entity.id
_entity.type
_entity.pdbx_description
1 polymer ?
#
loop_
_entity_poly.entity_id
_entity_poly.type
_entity_poly.pdbx_seq_one_letter_code
_entity_poly.pdbx_strand_id
1 'polypeptide(L)'
;MERSALPARGQRLDRSLPVLDDNGQAWLVHAFAHSRSGIKHKLQLFAMAPDASELLGEGQIIYDGCCDLPTLEGPKVYQRAGWYYIFAPAGGVENGWQTVLRARQMTGPWEAKNVLFQGNTSINGPHQAAGGG
;
A
#
# COMPACT_ATOMS: atom_id res chain seq x y z
N MET A 1 3.71 13.11 24.06
CA MET A 1 3.84 12.69 22.65
C MET A 1 4.17 11.21 22.66
N GLU A 2 3.20 10.37 22.31
CA GLU A 2 3.34 8.92 22.36
C GLU A 2 4.10 8.45 21.12
N ARG A 3 5.20 7.71 21.33
CA ARG A 3 6.09 7.23 20.27
C ARG A 3 5.50 5.92 19.73
N SER A 4 5.12 5.87 18.46
CA SER A 4 4.68 4.63 17.82
C SER A 4 5.85 3.99 17.06
N ALA A 5 6.48 2.99 17.68
CA ALA A 5 7.57 2.23 17.07
C ALA A 5 7.07 1.32 15.95
N LEU A 6 7.91 1.08 14.94
CA LEU A 6 7.62 0.08 13.91
C LEU A 6 7.46 -1.32 14.55
N PRO A 7 6.53 -2.17 14.10
CA PRO A 7 6.34 -3.48 14.71
C PRO A 7 7.56 -4.39 14.48
N ALA A 8 7.85 -5.26 15.44
CA ALA A 8 8.98 -6.19 15.39
C ALA A 8 8.93 -7.13 14.17
N ARG A 9 10.12 -7.50 13.65
CA ARG A 9 10.33 -8.50 12.58
C ARG A 9 9.53 -9.78 12.88
N GLY A 10 8.63 -10.16 11.98
CA GLY A 10 7.89 -11.44 12.05
C GLY A 10 6.36 -11.32 12.02
N GLN A 11 5.79 -10.13 12.24
CA GLN A 11 4.37 -9.91 12.00
C GLN A 11 4.14 -9.63 10.50
N ARG A 12 3.25 -10.39 9.85
CA ARG A 12 2.79 -10.07 8.50
C ARG A 12 2.03 -8.74 8.58
N LEU A 13 2.70 -7.67 8.17
CA LEU A 13 2.17 -6.33 8.06
C LEU A 13 1.81 -6.12 6.60
N ASP A 14 0.60 -5.65 6.38
CA ASP A 14 0.19 -5.24 5.05
C ASP A 14 0.62 -3.79 4.79
N ARG A 15 1.92 -3.61 4.58
CA ARG A 15 2.59 -2.30 4.49
C ARG A 15 3.64 -2.33 3.39
N SER A 16 3.90 -1.16 2.82
CA SER A 16 5.06 -0.94 1.96
C SER A 16 6.35 -0.98 2.77
N LEU A 17 7.48 -1.03 2.08
CA LEU A 17 8.72 -0.55 2.68
C LEU A 17 8.66 0.99 2.85
N PRO A 18 9.40 1.57 3.81
CA PRO A 18 9.58 3.00 3.89
C PRO A 18 10.13 3.55 2.57
N VAL A 19 9.63 4.72 2.16
CA VAL A 19 10.12 5.47 1.00
C VAL A 19 10.71 6.78 1.47
N LEU A 20 11.93 7.07 1.05
CA LEU A 20 12.52 8.39 1.16
C LEU A 20 12.22 9.17 -0.12
N ASP A 21 11.58 10.31 -0.01
CA ASP A 21 11.31 11.18 -1.15
C ASP A 21 12.51 12.09 -1.49
N ASP A 22 12.44 12.74 -2.65
CA ASP A 22 13.50 13.63 -3.15
C ASP A 22 13.75 14.85 -2.24
N ASN A 23 12.81 15.18 -1.34
CA ASN A 23 12.94 16.28 -0.38
C ASN A 23 13.49 15.80 0.97
N GLY A 24 13.86 14.52 1.11
CA GLY A 24 14.38 13.93 2.33
C GLY A 24 13.32 13.56 3.37
N GLN A 25 12.03 13.57 3.02
CA GLN A 25 10.96 13.10 3.89
C GLN A 25 10.75 11.60 3.70
N ALA A 26 10.59 10.89 4.81
CA ALA A 26 10.33 9.46 4.80
C ALA A 26 8.84 9.17 5.02
N TRP A 27 8.35 8.14 4.33
CA TRP A 27 6.93 7.80 4.26
C TRP A 27 6.68 6.30 4.34
N LEU A 28 5.56 5.90 4.94
CA LEU A 28 5.08 4.52 4.96
C LEU A 28 3.63 4.45 4.51
N VAL A 29 3.32 3.53 3.59
CA VAL A 29 1.94 3.25 3.19
C VAL A 29 1.47 1.94 3.83
N HIS A 30 0.32 1.98 4.48
CA HIS A 30 -0.31 0.86 5.15
C HIS A 30 -1.66 0.55 4.50
N ALA A 31 -1.87 -0.72 4.19
CA ALA A 31 -3.16 -1.28 3.86
C ALA A 31 -3.76 -1.95 5.11
N PHE A 32 -5.08 -1.88 5.24
CA PHE A 32 -5.76 -2.47 6.38
C PHE A 32 -6.04 -3.96 6.14
N ALA A 33 -5.71 -4.79 7.13
CA ALA A 33 -6.06 -6.21 7.11
C ALA A 33 -7.46 -6.43 7.70
N HIS A 34 -8.38 -6.94 6.88
CA HIS A 34 -9.78 -7.19 7.28
C HIS A 34 -9.90 -7.95 8.60
N SER A 35 -9.10 -9.00 8.78
CA SER A 35 -9.13 -9.88 9.95
C SER A 35 -8.78 -9.18 11.27
N ARG A 36 -8.16 -8.00 11.22
CA ARG A 36 -7.74 -7.23 12.41
C ARG A 36 -8.57 -5.97 12.63
N SER A 37 -8.98 -5.28 11.56
CA SER A 37 -9.63 -3.96 11.66
C SER A 37 -11.06 -3.91 11.12
N GLY A 38 -11.54 -4.96 10.43
CA GLY A 38 -12.78 -4.92 9.65
C GLY A 38 -12.71 -4.05 8.39
N ILE A 39 -11.57 -3.40 8.12
CA ILE A 39 -11.33 -2.54 6.96
C ILE A 39 -10.40 -3.28 6.00
N LYS A 40 -10.69 -3.22 4.70
CA LYS A 40 -9.92 -3.93 3.67
C LYS A 40 -9.70 -3.19 2.36
N HIS A 41 -10.16 -1.94 2.27
CA HIS A 41 -10.23 -1.17 1.02
C HIS A 41 -9.59 0.22 1.15
N LYS A 42 -8.86 0.49 2.24
CA LYS A 42 -8.26 1.81 2.50
C LYS A 42 -6.74 1.74 2.52
N LEU A 43 -6.12 2.85 2.11
CA LEU A 43 -4.69 3.10 2.30
C LEU A 43 -4.48 4.27 3.25
N GLN A 44 -3.57 4.08 4.20
CA GLN A 44 -3.14 5.09 5.14
C GLN A 44 -1.66 5.43 4.92
N LEU A 45 -1.36 6.71 4.84
CA LEU A 45 0.00 7.23 4.74
C LEU A 45 0.47 7.74 6.11
N PHE A 46 1.66 7.33 6.51
CA PHE A 46 2.35 7.88 7.67
C PHE A 46 3.60 8.63 7.22
N ALA A 47 3.79 9.82 7.78
CA ALA A 47 5.11 10.45 7.79
C ALA A 47 6.03 9.67 8.74
N MET A 48 7.33 9.70 8.46
CA MET A 48 8.35 9.03 9.27
C MET A 48 9.50 9.98 9.58
N ALA A 49 10.26 9.65 10.64
CA ALA A 49 11.58 10.24 10.82
C ALA A 49 12.45 9.98 9.58
N PRO A 50 13.35 10.90 9.17
CA PRO A 50 14.14 10.75 7.95
C PRO A 50 14.98 9.47 7.87
N ASP A 51 15.34 8.89 9.01
CA ASP A 51 16.05 7.61 9.13
C ASP A 51 15.12 6.38 9.11
N ALA A 52 13.82 6.60 8.87
CA ALA A 52 12.75 5.62 8.89
C ALA A 52 12.63 4.82 10.21
N SER A 53 13.10 5.38 11.33
CA SER A 53 13.07 4.68 12.62
C SER A 53 11.70 4.69 13.31
N GLU A 54 10.90 5.74 13.12
CA GLU A 54 9.60 5.92 13.77
C GLU A 54 8.56 6.61 12.88
N LEU A 55 7.28 6.38 13.21
CA LEU A 55 6.15 7.06 12.58
C LEU A 55 5.90 8.41 13.27
N LEU A 56 5.62 9.44 12.48
CA LEU A 56 5.31 10.78 12.94
C LEU A 56 3.80 11.01 12.84
N GLY A 57 3.11 10.80 13.97
CA GLY A 57 1.67 11.03 14.10
C GLY A 57 0.79 9.84 13.70
N GLU A 58 -0.50 10.13 13.52
CA GLU A 58 -1.55 9.10 13.39
C GLU A 58 -1.76 8.60 11.96
N GLY A 59 -1.12 9.24 10.97
CA GLY A 59 -1.28 8.95 9.56
C GLY A 59 -2.61 9.44 8.99
N GLN A 60 -2.68 9.56 7.66
CA GLN A 60 -3.84 10.08 6.93
C GLN A 60 -4.34 9.05 5.91
N ILE A 61 -5.67 8.92 5.78
CA ILE A 61 -6.25 8.09 4.71
C ILE A 61 -6.04 8.80 3.38
N ILE A 62 -5.26 8.16 2.49
CA ILE A 62 -4.92 8.71 1.16
C ILE A 62 -5.76 8.10 0.04
N TYR A 63 -6.45 6.99 0.32
CA TYR A 63 -7.37 6.37 -0.61
C TYR A 63 -8.43 5.56 0.14
N ASP A 64 -9.68 5.71 -0.30
CA ASP A 64 -10.83 4.95 0.18
C ASP A 64 -11.51 4.26 -0.99
N GLY A 65 -11.24 2.97 -1.15
CA GLY A 65 -11.83 2.12 -2.19
C GLY A 65 -13.12 1.44 -1.75
N CYS A 66 -13.79 1.86 -0.68
CA CYS A 66 -14.99 1.17 -0.15
C CYS A 66 -16.07 0.94 -1.21
N CYS A 67 -16.23 1.91 -2.12
CA CYS A 67 -17.22 1.85 -3.19
C CYS A 67 -16.78 1.00 -4.39
N ASP A 68 -15.47 0.82 -4.59
CA ASP A 68 -14.90 0.40 -5.87
C ASP A 68 -14.06 -0.88 -5.80
N LEU A 69 -13.58 -1.28 -4.61
CA LEU A 69 -12.64 -2.39 -4.44
C LEU A 69 -13.02 -3.30 -3.26
N PRO A 70 -13.10 -4.63 -3.46
CA PRO A 70 -13.48 -5.55 -2.41
C PRO A 70 -12.36 -5.78 -1.39
N THR A 71 -11.09 -5.69 -1.79
CA THR A 71 -9.89 -5.85 -0.95
C THR A 71 -8.73 -5.12 -1.63
N LEU A 72 -7.83 -4.51 -0.87
CA LEU A 72 -6.61 -3.87 -1.34
C LEU A 72 -5.47 -4.17 -0.37
N GLU A 73 -4.45 -4.88 -0.85
CA GLU A 73 -3.36 -5.45 -0.05
C GLU A 73 -1.99 -5.14 -0.68
N GLY A 74 -0.92 -5.46 0.04
CA GLY A 74 0.48 -5.44 -0.34
C GLY A 74 0.95 -4.17 -1.06
N PRO A 75 0.69 -2.95 -0.55
CA PRO A 75 1.03 -1.73 -1.27
C PRO A 75 2.54 -1.64 -1.50
N LYS A 76 2.93 -1.40 -2.75
CA LYS A 76 4.32 -1.11 -3.16
C LYS A 76 4.39 0.28 -3.75
N VAL A 77 5.26 1.11 -3.20
CA VAL A 77 5.41 2.51 -3.59
C VAL A 77 6.61 2.64 -4.53
N TYR A 78 6.44 3.42 -5.61
CA TYR A 78 7.49 3.72 -6.58
C TYR A 78 7.46 5.20 -6.95
N GLN A 79 8.63 5.76 -7.26
CA GLN A 79 8.74 7.10 -7.83
C GLN A 79 9.30 7.01 -9.26
N ARG A 80 8.65 7.68 -10.21
CA ARG A 80 9.10 7.75 -11.60
C ARG A 80 8.61 9.01 -12.28
N ALA A 81 9.51 9.74 -12.94
CA ALA A 81 9.19 10.91 -13.77
C ALA A 81 8.31 11.97 -13.06
N GLY A 82 8.62 12.26 -11.79
CA GLY A 82 7.88 13.25 -10.99
C GLY A 82 6.48 12.81 -10.57
N TRP A 83 6.24 11.49 -10.54
CA TRP A 83 5.03 10.87 -10.03
C TRP A 83 5.38 9.80 -9.00
N TYR A 84 4.54 9.69 -7.98
CA TYR A 84 4.48 8.53 -7.10
C TYR A 84 3.42 7.56 -7.61
N TYR A 85 3.69 6.27 -7.45
CA TYR A 85 2.80 5.19 -7.81
C TYR A 85 2.65 4.25 -6.62
N ILE A 86 1.42 3.82 -6.32
CA ILE A 86 1.15 2.74 -5.37
C ILE A 86 0.54 1.59 -6.15
N PHE A 87 1.24 0.46 -6.15
CA PHE A 87 0.78 -0.80 -6.71
C PHE A 87 0.20 -1.61 -5.55
N ALA A 88 -1.11 -1.84 -5.57
CA ALA A 88 -1.77 -2.65 -4.57
C ALA A 88 -2.60 -3.76 -5.25
N PRO A 89 -2.23 -5.03 -5.07
CA PRO A 89 -3.12 -6.14 -5.44
C PRO A 89 -4.50 -5.98 -4.82
N ALA A 90 -5.53 -6.29 -5.59
CA ALA A 90 -6.93 -6.17 -5.20
C ALA A 90 -7.74 -7.38 -5.70
N GLY A 91 -8.90 -7.66 -5.09
CA GLY A 91 -9.77 -8.77 -5.51
C GLY A 91 -9.48 -10.14 -4.89
N GLY A 92 -8.38 -10.28 -4.15
CA GLY A 92 -7.99 -11.54 -3.50
C GLY A 92 -7.39 -12.56 -4.47
N VAL A 93 -7.13 -13.78 -3.99
CA VAL A 93 -6.35 -14.78 -4.74
C VAL A 93 -7.09 -15.30 -5.98
N GLU A 94 -8.41 -15.48 -5.91
CA GLU A 94 -9.19 -16.19 -6.95
C GLU A 94 -9.59 -15.31 -8.14
N ASN A 95 -9.81 -14.01 -7.94
CA ASN A 95 -10.27 -13.08 -8.98
C ASN A 95 -9.41 -11.81 -9.03
N GLY A 96 -8.15 -11.91 -8.59
CA GLY A 96 -7.31 -10.77 -8.30
C GLY A 96 -6.93 -9.93 -9.53
N TRP A 97 -6.89 -8.62 -9.35
CA TRP A 97 -6.31 -7.66 -10.29
C TRP A 97 -5.29 -6.78 -9.56
N GLN A 98 -4.67 -5.86 -10.31
CA GLN A 98 -3.76 -4.88 -9.73
C GLN A 98 -4.42 -3.49 -9.77
N THR A 99 -4.62 -2.86 -8.62
CA THR A 99 -4.95 -1.44 -8.58
C THR A 99 -3.66 -0.64 -8.55
N VAL A 100 -3.55 0.35 -9.44
CA VAL A 100 -2.43 1.30 -9.46
C VAL A 100 -2.98 2.68 -9.14
N LEU A 101 -2.48 3.27 -8.06
CA LEU A 101 -2.71 4.66 -7.73
C LEU A 101 -1.53 5.51 -8.18
N ARG A 102 -1.75 6.76 -8.55
CA ARG A 102 -0.67 7.73 -8.78
C ARG A 102 -0.99 9.10 -8.19
N ALA A 103 0.05 9.83 -7.80
CA ALA A 103 -0.06 11.21 -7.32
C ALA A 103 1.24 11.98 -7.61
N ARG A 104 1.15 13.32 -7.63
CA ARG A 104 2.33 14.20 -7.73
C ARG A 104 3.03 14.38 -6.37
N GLN A 105 2.32 14.16 -5.29
CA GLN A 105 2.81 14.28 -3.91
C GLN A 105 2.35 13.05 -3.12
N MET A 106 3.11 12.61 -2.13
CA MET A 106 2.74 11.45 -1.30
C MET A 106 1.39 11.65 -0.59
N THR A 107 1.09 12.88 -0.20
CA THR A 107 -0.19 13.29 0.42
C THR A 107 -1.36 13.31 -0.56
N GLY A 108 -1.12 13.08 -1.85
CA GLY A 108 -2.14 13.06 -2.90
C GLY A 108 -2.30 14.40 -3.63
N PRO A 109 -3.47 14.63 -4.26
CA PRO A 109 -4.56 13.68 -4.42
C PRO A 109 -4.13 12.44 -5.22
N TRP A 110 -4.69 11.28 -4.87
CA TRP A 110 -4.39 10.00 -5.53
C TRP A 110 -5.45 9.64 -6.56
N GLU A 111 -5.01 9.35 -7.78
CA GLU A 111 -5.86 8.82 -8.86
C GLU A 111 -5.68 7.30 -8.94
N ALA A 112 -6.77 6.53 -8.87
CA ALA A 112 -6.74 5.08 -8.95
C ALA A 112 -7.14 4.56 -10.34
N LYS A 113 -6.46 3.53 -10.81
CA LYS A 113 -6.82 2.78 -12.02
C LYS A 113 -6.65 1.28 -11.79
N ASN A 114 -7.68 0.51 -12.09
CA ASN A 114 -7.59 -0.95 -12.12
C ASN A 114 -6.90 -1.38 -13.42
N VAL A 115 -5.86 -2.19 -13.29
CA VAL A 115 -5.04 -2.72 -14.38
C VAL A 115 -4.82 -4.21 -14.17
N LEU A 116 -4.40 -4.93 -15.22
CA LEU A 116 -4.11 -6.37 -15.16
C LEU A 116 -5.28 -7.19 -14.59
N PHE A 117 -6.49 -6.95 -15.11
CA PHE A 117 -7.61 -7.88 -14.88
C PHE A 117 -7.19 -9.28 -15.32
N GLN A 118 -7.57 -10.29 -14.54
CA GLN A 118 -7.37 -11.68 -14.92
C GLN A 118 -8.08 -11.95 -16.25
N GLY A 119 -7.30 -12.29 -17.28
CA GLY A 119 -7.81 -12.63 -18.60
C GLY A 119 -8.30 -14.08 -18.67
N ASN A 120 -8.32 -14.68 -19.86
CA ASN A 120 -8.78 -16.05 -20.09
C ASN A 120 -7.75 -17.15 -19.73
N THR A 121 -6.86 -16.91 -18.76
CA THR A 121 -5.86 -17.89 -18.36
C THR A 121 -6.16 -18.43 -16.96
N SER A 122 -5.86 -19.69 -16.73
CA SER A 122 -5.90 -20.33 -15.40
C SER A 122 -4.77 -19.87 -14.46
N ILE A 123 -4.03 -18.82 -14.85
CA ILE A 123 -2.93 -18.24 -14.08
C ILE A 123 -3.48 -16.97 -13.44
N ASN A 124 -3.70 -17.02 -12.13
CA ASN A 124 -4.07 -15.84 -11.34
C ASN A 124 -2.99 -14.75 -11.55
N GLY A 125 -3.39 -13.48 -11.53
CA GLY A 125 -2.50 -12.32 -11.70
C GLY A 125 -1.37 -12.25 -10.64
N PRO A 126 -0.72 -11.10 -10.42
CA PRO A 126 0.54 -11.00 -9.66
C PRO A 126 0.53 -11.46 -8.17
N HIS A 127 -0.56 -12.07 -7.70
CA HIS A 127 -0.71 -12.84 -6.47
C HIS A 127 0.10 -14.16 -6.46
N GLN A 128 1.41 -14.10 -6.70
CA GLN A 128 2.33 -15.19 -6.35
C GLN A 128 3.31 -14.66 -5.30
N ALA A 129 2.97 -14.85 -4.03
CA ALA A 129 3.99 -14.96 -2.99
C ALA A 129 4.68 -16.30 -3.22
N ALA A 130 5.85 -16.29 -3.86
CA ALA A 130 6.71 -17.47 -3.94
C ALA A 130 7.21 -17.79 -2.52
N GLY A 131 6.54 -18.72 -1.84
CA GLY A 131 7.11 -19.45 -0.72
C GLY A 131 8.12 -20.44 -1.30
N GLY A 132 9.40 -20.22 -1.02
CA GLY A 132 10.48 -21.14 -1.36
C GLY A 132 11.08 -21.76 -0.11
N GLY A 133 11.17 -23.09 -0.11
CA GLY A 133 12.24 -23.89 0.52
C GLY A 133 12.18 -24.05 2.03
#